data_AF-A0A7Y5WY77-F1
#
_entry.id   AF-A0A7Y5WY77-F1
#
_cell.length_a   1.000
_cell.length_b   1.000
_cell.length_c   1.000
_cell.angle_alpha   90.00
_cell.angle_beta   90.00
_cell.angle_gamma   90.00
#
_symmetry.space_group_name_H-M   'P 1'
#
loop_
_entity.id
_entity.type
_entity.pdbx_description
1 polymer ?
#
loop_
_entity_poly.entity_id
_entity_poly.type
_entity_poly.pdbx_seq_one_letter_code
_entity_poly.pdbx_strand_id
1 'polypeptide(L)' 'MAVLLVDDRDGRILDELETVEDAQRVLEGWARDDGSIPDYLCLVELRSHHGAILGTHSSVKIRPLRGR' A
#
# COMPACT_ATOMS: atom_id res chain seq x y z
N MET A 1 -6.43 -6.10 -11.01
CA MET A 1 -6.38 -5.74 -9.58
C MET A 1 -4.92 -5.53 -9.27
N ALA A 2 -4.56 -4.42 -8.63
CA ALA A 2 -3.18 -4.13 -8.27
C ALA A 2 -3.14 -3.74 -6.80
N VAL A 3 -2.13 -4.20 -6.07
CA VAL A 3 -1.88 -3.77 -4.69
C VAL A 3 -0.63 -2.90 -4.72
N LEU A 4 -0.72 -1.68 -4.21
CA LEU A 4 0.40 -0.75 -4.18
C LEU A 4 0.94 -0.64 -2.77
N LEU A 5 2.26 -0.65 -2.67
CA LEU A 5 2.96 -0.24 -1.47
C LEU A 5 3.30 1.25 -1.59
N VAL A 6 2.81 2.04 -0.64
CA VAL A 6 2.86 3.50 -0.71
C VAL A 6 3.51 4.07 0.55
N ASP A 7 4.38 5.06 0.37
CA ASP A 7 4.85 5.92 1.45
C ASP A 7 3.78 6.95 1.80
N ASP A 8 3.25 6.88 3.02
CA ASP A 8 2.16 7.72 3.52
C ASP A 8 2.57 9.19 3.65
N ARG A 9 3.87 9.48 3.78
CA ARG A 9 4.37 10.85 4.00
C ARG A 9 4.25 11.73 2.76
N ASP A 10 4.50 11.15 1.59
CA ASP A 10 4.52 11.87 0.31
C ASP A 10 3.61 11.27 -0.77
N GLY A 11 2.98 10.12 -0.50
CA GLY A 11 2.09 9.41 -1.42
C GLY A 11 2.83 8.67 -2.54
N ARG A 12 4.15 8.48 -2.43
CA ARG A 12 4.95 7.81 -3.45
C ARG A 12 4.68 6.30 -3.46
N ILE A 13 4.51 5.76 -4.66
CA ILE A 13 4.49 4.30 -4.87
C ILE A 13 5.92 3.78 -4.75
N LEU A 14 6.13 2.87 -3.82
CA LEU A 14 7.40 2.18 -3.59
C LEU A 14 7.46 0.87 -4.38
N ASP A 15 6.33 0.18 -4.50
CA ASP A 15 6.24 -1.08 -5.24
C ASP A 15 4.82 -1.37 -5.75
N GLU A 16 4.73 -2.15 -6.82
CA GLU A 16 3.48 -2.69 -7.37
C GLU A 16 3.45 -4.21 -7.17
N LEU A 17 2.45 -4.67 -6.43
CA LEU A 17 2.29 -6.05 -6.00
C LEU A 17 1.09 -6.66 -6.72
N GLU A 18 1.32 -7.84 -7.30
CA GLU A 18 0.30 -8.53 -8.11
C GLU A 18 -0.84 -9.09 -7.25
N THR A 19 -0.53 -9.48 -6.01
CA THR A 19 -1.47 -10.14 -5.10
C THR A 19 -1.43 -9.58 -3.68
N VAL A 20 -2.50 -9.80 -2.91
CA VAL A 20 -2.57 -9.43 -1.49
C VAL A 20 -1.61 -10.30 -0.68
N GLU A 21 -1.41 -11.55 -1.09
CA GLU A 21 -0.46 -12.48 -0.49
C GLU A 21 0.99 -12.00 -0.63
N ASP A 22 1.35 -11.44 -1.78
CA ASP A 22 2.69 -10.85 -1.97
C ASP A 22 2.87 -9.61 -1.08
N ALA A 23 1.82 -8.80 -0.94
CA ALA A 23 1.82 -7.67 -0.02
C ALA A 23 2.02 -8.09 1.44
N GLN A 24 1.35 -9.16 1.85
CA GLN A 24 1.52 -9.73 3.18
C GLN A 24 2.95 -10.24 3.40
N ARG A 25 3.55 -10.93 2.42
CA ARG A 25 4.95 -11.39 2.51
C ARG A 25 5.94 -10.24 2.63
N VAL A 26 5.73 -9.13 1.91
CA VAL A 26 6.58 -7.93 2.02
C VAL A 26 6.49 -7.33 3.43
N LEU A 27 5.28 -7.18 3.96
CA LEU A 27 5.07 -6.69 5.32
C LEU A 27 5.68 -7.61 6.39
N GLU A 28 5.52 -8.93 6.23
CA GLU A 28 6.11 -9.95 7.12
C GLU A 28 7.65 -9.96 7.04
N GLY A 29 8.22 -9.75 5.85
CA GLY A 29 9.66 -9.63 5.64
C GLY A 29 10.24 -8.44 6.40
N TRP A 30 9.61 -7.27 6.29
CA TRP A 30 10.04 -6.08 7.01
C TRP A 30 9.85 -6.17 8.53
N ALA A 31 8.76 -6.78 8.98
CA ALA A 31 8.55 -7.05 10.41
C ALA A 31 9.65 -7.95 10.99
N ARG A 32 10.20 -8.87 10.19
CA ARG A 32 11.31 -9.75 10.59
C ARG A 32 12.67 -9.07 10.62
N ASP A 33 12.95 -8.21 9.64
CA ASP A 33 14.29 -7.61 9.49
C ASP A 33 14.53 -6.42 10.42
N ASP A 34 13.51 -5.57 10.65
CA ASP A 34 13.66 -4.31 11.43
C ASP A 34 12.81 -4.28 12.72
N GLY A 35 12.11 -5.38 13.03
CA GLY A 35 11.32 -5.54 14.26
C GLY A 35 10.01 -4.74 14.31
N SER A 36 9.77 -3.84 13.35
CA SER A 36 8.49 -3.14 13.18
C SER A 36 8.29 -2.74 11.73
N ILE A 37 7.04 -2.85 11.25
CA ILE A 37 6.66 -2.26 9.97
C ILE A 37 6.66 -0.75 10.18
N PRO A 38 7.37 0.03 9.35
CA PRO A 38 7.36 1.48 9.49
C PRO A 38 5.94 2.03 9.37
N ASP A 39 5.56 2.89 10.32
CA ASP A 39 4.21 3.46 10.45
C ASP A 39 3.79 4.34 9.27
N TYR A 40 4.77 4.80 8.49
CA TYR A 40 4.57 5.57 7.27
C TYR A 40 4.31 4.71 6.03
N LEU A 41 4.17 3.39 6.14
CA LEU A 41 3.93 2.51 4.98
C LEU A 41 2.48 2.03 4.95
N CYS A 42 1.82 2.19 3.81
CA CYS A 42 0.44 1.74 3.63
C CYS A 42 0.27 0.90 2.36
N LEU A 43 -0.68 -0.03 2.42
CA LEU A 43 -1.10 -0.84 1.28
C LEU A 43 -2.39 -0.27 0.70
N VAL A 44 -2.39 -0.07 -0.62
CA VAL A 44 -3.55 0.42 -1.36
C VAL A 44 -3.96 -0.61 -2.41
N GLU A 45 -5.16 -1.16 -2.27
CA GLU A 45 -5.77 -1.96 -3.32
C GLU A 45 -6.39 -1.04 -4.36
N LEU A 46 -6.01 -1.19 -5.63
CA LEU A 46 -6.64 -0.54 -6.77
C LEU A 46 -7.51 -1.53 -7.55
N ARG A 47 -8.78 -1.17 -7.64
CA ARG A 47 -9.77 -1.71 -8.57
C ARG A 47 -10.12 -0.63 -9.59
N SER A 48 -10.61 -1.01 -10.75
CA SER A 48 -10.75 -0.17 -11.97
C SER A 48 -11.12 1.30 -11.74
N HIS A 49 -12.03 1.58 -10.81
CA HIS A 49 -12.48 2.95 -10.49
C HIS A 49 -12.40 3.30 -8.99
N HIS A 50 -11.86 2.41 -8.15
CA HIS A 50 -11.89 2.54 -6.70
C HIS A 50 -10.58 2.07 -6.09
N GLY A 51 -10.08 2.82 -5.11
CA GLY A 51 -8.99 2.37 -4.26
C GLY A 51 -9.48 2.13 -2.83
N ALA A 52 -8.93 1.14 -2.15
CA ALA A 52 -9.16 0.86 -0.73
C ALA A 52 -7.83 0.74 0.01
N ILE A 53 -7.77 1.21 1.25
CA ILE A 53 -6.57 1.07 2.09
C ILE A 53 -6.68 -0.26 2.84
N LEU A 54 -5.66 -1.11 2.71
CA LEU A 54 -5.61 -2.44 3.32
C LEU A 54 -4.81 -2.46 4.65
N GLY A 55 -4.06 -1.40 4.96
CA GLY A 55 -3.17 -1.31 6.14
C GLY A 55 -3.54 -0.23 7.16
N THR A 56 -2.96 -0.31 8.36
CA THR A 56 -3.30 0.53 9.52
C THR A 56 -2.48 1.82 9.57
N HIS A 57 -3.14 2.94 9.94
CA HIS A 57 -2.56 4.27 10.15
C HIS A 57 -2.15 5.06 8.91
N SER A 58 -2.92 4.95 7.82
CA SER A 58 -2.71 5.82 6.66
C SER A 58 -3.42 7.19 6.81
N SER A 59 -2.67 8.27 6.59
CA SER A 59 -3.19 9.63 6.38
C SER A 59 -3.44 9.95 4.90
N VAL A 60 -2.97 9.10 3.98
CA VAL A 60 -3.20 9.21 2.53
C VAL A 60 -4.69 9.17 2.20
N LYS A 61 -5.15 10.23 1.52
CA LYS A 61 -6.48 10.25 0.91
C LYS A 61 -6.40 9.66 -0.49
N ILE A 62 -7.01 8.48 -0.68
CA ILE A 62 -7.19 7.91 -2.02
C ILE A 62 -8.06 8.86 -2.84
N ARG A 63 -7.46 9.52 -3.83
CA ARG A 63 -8.18 10.32 -4.81
C ARG A 63 -8.57 9.44 -5.99
N PRO A 64 -9.82 9.50 -6.48
CA PRO A 64 -10.18 8.83 -7.72
C PRO A 64 -9.25 9.30 -8.83
N LEU A 65 -8.61 8.37 -9.51
CA LEU A 65 -8.00 8.63 -10.81
C LEU A 65 -9.13 9.10 -11.73
N ARG A 66 -9.13 10.39 -12.08
CA ARG A 66 -10.06 10.89 -13.10
C ARG A 66 -9.68 10.21 -14.40
N GLY A 67 -10.46 9.19 -14.79
CA GLY A 67 -10.37 8.57 -16.10
C GLY A 67 -10.50 9.63 -17.19
N ARG A 68 -9.59 9.59 -18.16
CA ARG A 68 -9.80 10.19 -19.47
C ARG A 68 -10.38 9.14 -20.40
#